data_AF-A0A538MVY7-F1
#
_entry.id   AF-A0A538MVY7-F1
#
_cell.length_a   1.000
_cell.length_b   1.000
_cell.length_c   1.000
_cell.angle_alpha   90.00
_cell.angle_beta   90.00
_cell.angle_gamma   90.00
#
_symmetry.space_group_name_H-M   'P 1'
#
loop_
_entity.id
_entity.type
_entity.pdbx_description
1 polymer ?
#
loop_
_entity_poly.entity_id
_entity_poly.type
_entity_poly.pdbx_seq_one_letter_code
_entity_poly.pdbx_strand_id
1 'polypeptide(L)'
;MAVPALLRLVSQRPRPGRQLDPETLRQHHTSLVNERQQLRRDGAAAEELERNRLAIVQCQWELSRALIERYHDPVAAPSVA
;
A
#
# COMPACT_ATOMS: atom_id res chain seq x y z
N MET A 1 -9.79 -14.69 -24.37
CA MET A 1 -9.81 -15.27 -23.00
C MET A 1 -8.66 -14.66 -22.22
N ALA A 2 -8.96 -13.96 -21.11
CA ALA A 2 -8.07 -13.37 -20.10
C ALA A 2 -7.09 -12.27 -20.61
N VAL A 3 -6.97 -11.04 -20.08
CA VAL A 3 -7.13 -10.52 -18.71
C VAL A 3 -7.52 -9.01 -18.76
N PRO A 4 -8.80 -8.62 -18.84
CA PRO A 4 -9.19 -7.21 -18.68
C PRO A 4 -9.40 -6.80 -17.21
N ALA A 5 -9.36 -7.76 -16.27
CA ALA A 5 -9.74 -7.53 -14.87
C ALA A 5 -8.62 -6.92 -14.01
N LEU A 6 -7.33 -7.22 -14.29
CA LEU A 6 -6.23 -6.76 -13.44
C LEU A 6 -5.95 -5.25 -13.55
N LEU A 7 -6.26 -4.62 -14.69
CA LEU A 7 -6.11 -3.18 -14.85
C LEU A 7 -7.18 -2.38 -14.10
N ARG A 8 -8.34 -2.99 -13.82
CA ARG A 8 -9.51 -2.28 -13.28
C ARG A 8 -9.45 -2.04 -11.77
N LEU A 9 -8.57 -2.73 -11.04
CA LEU A 9 -8.36 -2.48 -9.61
C LEU A 9 -7.38 -1.33 -9.35
N VAL A 10 -6.57 -0.96 -10.33
CA VAL A 10 -5.59 0.15 -10.24
C VAL A 10 -6.28 1.53 -10.36
N SER A 11 -7.54 1.55 -10.80
CA SER A 11 -8.26 2.78 -11.14
C SER A 11 -8.94 3.50 -9.97
N GLN A 12 -8.87 3.01 -8.74
CA GLN A 12 -9.29 3.80 -7.58
C GLN A 12 -8.15 4.74 -7.18
N ARG A 13 -7.88 5.78 -7.99
CA ARG A 13 -7.02 6.89 -7.55
C ARG A 13 -7.61 7.42 -6.24
N PRO A 14 -6.86 7.41 -5.12
CA PRO A 14 -7.32 8.06 -3.90
C PRO A 14 -7.40 9.55 -4.23
N ARG A 15 -8.49 10.18 -3.79
CA ARG A 15 -8.66 11.63 -3.90
C ARG A 15 -7.46 12.31 -3.23
N PRO A 16 -6.93 13.41 -3.79
CA PRO A 16 -5.81 14.16 -3.22
C PRO A 16 -6.34 14.92 -2.00
N GLY A 17 -6.44 14.23 -0.88
CA GLY A 17 -6.95 14.75 0.38
C GLY A 17 -6.30 13.97 1.49
N ARG A 18 -5.07 14.34 1.81
CA ARG A 18 -4.22 13.79 2.89
C ARG A 18 -3.54 12.45 2.55
N GLN A 19 -2.69 12.45 1.53
CA GLN A 19 -1.70 11.39 1.39
C GLN A 19 -0.72 11.48 2.57
N LEU A 20 -0.64 10.42 3.35
CA LEU A 20 0.32 10.32 4.45
C LEU A 20 1.75 10.30 3.90
N ASP A 21 2.69 10.86 4.65
CA ASP A 21 4.09 10.78 4.27
C ASP A 21 4.58 9.32 4.36
N PRO A 22 5.63 8.94 3.60
CA PRO A 22 6.12 7.56 3.58
C PRO A 22 6.55 7.01 4.94
N GLU A 23 7.02 7.84 5.88
CA GLU A 23 7.43 7.37 7.20
C GLU A 23 6.21 6.98 8.04
N THR A 24 5.17 7.82 8.05
CA THR A 24 3.90 7.48 8.70
C THR A 24 3.30 6.19 8.14
N LEU A 25 3.36 5.99 6.81
CA LEU A 25 2.88 4.75 6.17
C LEU A 25 3.71 3.52 6.57
N ARG A 26 5.04 3.64 6.72
CA ARG A 26 5.89 2.55 7.23
C ARG A 26 5.54 2.17 8.67
N GLN A 27 5.32 3.15 9.53
CA GLN A 27 4.92 2.93 10.91
C GLN A 27 3.55 2.25 10.98
N HIS A 28 2.59 2.71 10.18
CA HIS A 28 1.26 2.10 10.10
C HIS A 28 1.33 0.66 9.59
N HIS A 29 2.11 0.39 8.53
CA HIS A 29 2.35 -0.97 8.02
C HIS A 29 2.92 -1.89 9.10
N THR A 30 3.90 -1.40 9.86
CA THR A 30 4.51 -2.15 10.99
C THR A 30 3.47 -2.48 12.05
N SER A 31 2.62 -1.52 12.42
CA SER A 31 1.52 -1.73 13.37
C SER A 31 0.53 -2.79 12.88
N LEU A 32 0.13 -2.76 11.61
CA LEU A 32 -0.77 -3.76 11.02
C LEU A 32 -0.16 -5.17 10.99
N VAL A 33 1.14 -5.27 10.73
CA VAL A 33 1.86 -6.55 10.79
C VAL A 33 1.92 -7.07 12.22
N ASN A 34 2.18 -6.21 13.21
CA ASN A 34 2.19 -6.59 14.62
C ASN A 34 0.80 -7.05 15.08
N GLU A 35 -0.25 -6.30 14.72
CA GLU A 35 -1.64 -6.69 14.95
C GLU A 35 -1.93 -8.07 14.35
N ARG A 36 -1.46 -8.35 13.12
CA ARG A 36 -1.62 -9.66 12.51
C ARG A 36 -1.00 -10.78 13.34
N GLN A 37 0.20 -10.56 13.87
CA GLN A 37 0.86 -11.55 14.72
C GLN A 37 0.08 -11.77 16.01
N GLN A 38 -0.49 -10.69 16.57
CA GLN A 38 -1.33 -10.78 17.76
C GLN A 38 -2.63 -11.57 17.49
N LEU A 39 -3.35 -11.25 16.40
CA LEU A 39 -4.54 -11.99 15.96
C LEU A 39 -4.26 -13.49 15.78
N ARG A 40 -3.09 -13.85 15.25
CA ARG A 40 -2.68 -15.27 15.12
C ARG A 40 -2.43 -15.94 16.46
N ARG A 41 -1.79 -15.24 17.41
CA ARG A 41 -1.54 -15.76 18.77
C ARG A 41 -2.83 -15.96 19.53
N ASP A 42 -3.80 -15.06 19.33
CA ASP A 42 -5.09 -15.08 20.02
C ASP A 42 -6.09 -16.05 19.38
N GLY A 43 -5.74 -16.70 18.27
CA GLY A 43 -6.64 -17.62 17.57
C GLY A 43 -7.83 -16.90 16.93
N ALA A 44 -7.65 -15.66 16.49
CA ALA A 44 -8.68 -14.83 15.88
C ALA A 44 -9.36 -15.52 14.69
N ALA A 45 -10.60 -15.13 14.41
CA ALA A 45 -11.38 -15.71 13.33
C ALA A 45 -10.75 -15.41 11.96
N ALA A 46 -11.04 -16.28 10.98
CA ALA A 46 -10.54 -16.11 9.62
C ALA A 46 -10.91 -14.74 9.01
N GLU A 47 -12.09 -14.22 9.35
CA GLU A 47 -12.55 -12.91 8.88
C GLU A 47 -11.71 -11.75 9.44
N GLU A 48 -11.27 -11.82 10.69
CA GLU A 48 -10.39 -10.81 11.30
C GLU A 48 -9.03 -10.80 10.64
N LEU A 49 -8.48 -12.01 10.40
CA LEU A 49 -7.24 -12.18 9.67
C LEU A 49 -7.34 -11.67 8.23
N GLU A 50 -8.48 -11.82 7.58
CA GLU A 50 -8.70 -11.33 6.22
C GLU A 50 -8.84 -9.81 6.19
N ARG A 51 -9.59 -9.21 7.13
CA ARG A 51 -9.68 -7.75 7.28
C ARG A 51 -8.30 -7.12 7.48
N ASN A 52 -7.49 -7.67 8.38
CA ASN A 52 -6.12 -7.21 8.61
C ASN A 52 -5.24 -7.42 7.36
N ARG A 53 -5.40 -8.53 6.61
CA ARG A 53 -4.67 -8.76 5.35
C ARG A 53 -4.98 -7.68 4.32
N LEU A 54 -6.25 -7.31 4.14
CA LEU A 54 -6.67 -6.27 3.22
C LEU A 54 -6.10 -4.90 3.62
N ALA A 55 -6.11 -4.57 4.91
CA ALA A 55 -5.52 -3.33 5.43
C ALA A 55 -4.01 -3.25 5.16
N ILE A 56 -3.27 -4.36 5.34
CA ILE A 56 -1.84 -4.43 5.03
C ILE A 56 -1.59 -4.14 3.54
N VAL A 57 -2.34 -4.78 2.64
CA VAL A 57 -2.18 -4.60 1.19
C VAL A 57 -2.51 -3.17 0.77
N GLN A 58 -3.57 -2.59 1.33
CA GLN A 58 -3.92 -1.19 1.08
C GLN A 58 -2.79 -0.24 1.51
N CYS A 59 -2.25 -0.41 2.73
CA CYS A 59 -1.15 0.39 3.24
C CYS A 59 0.12 0.25 2.39
N GLN A 60 0.44 -0.97 1.94
CA GLN A 60 1.59 -1.20 1.04
C GLN A 60 1.42 -0.49 -0.30
N TRP A 61 0.21 -0.50 -0.86
CA TRP A 61 -0.09 0.19 -2.10
C TRP A 61 0.04 1.71 -1.95
N GLU A 62 -0.47 2.27 -0.85
CA GLU A 62 -0.30 3.70 -0.52
C GLU A 62 1.18 4.07 -0.33
N LEU A 63 1.94 3.23 0.37
CA LEU A 63 3.38 3.43 0.58
C LEU A 63 4.13 3.41 -0.75
N SER A 64 3.84 2.45 -1.62
CA SER A 64 4.45 2.38 -2.96
C SER A 64 4.21 3.66 -3.75
N ARG A 65 2.97 4.17 -3.76
CA ARG A 65 2.62 5.42 -4.44
C ARG A 65 3.34 6.62 -3.84
N ALA A 66 3.34 6.75 -2.52
CA ALA A 66 4.01 7.86 -1.83
C ALA A 66 5.52 7.87 -2.07
N LEU A 67 6.15 6.69 -2.19
CA LEU A 67 7.56 6.58 -2.53
C LEU A 67 7.83 6.96 -4.00
N ILE A 68 6.99 6.49 -4.94
CA ILE A 68 7.10 6.88 -6.35
C ILE A 68 6.97 8.40 -6.48
N GLU A 69 5.95 9.00 -5.89
CA GLU A 69 5.73 10.44 -5.98
C GLU A 69 6.86 11.26 -5.32
N ARG A 70 7.48 10.74 -4.26
CA ARG A 70 8.59 11.40 -3.58
C ARG A 70 9.91 11.36 -4.36
N TYR A 71 10.16 10.29 -5.11
CA TYR A 71 11.47 10.05 -5.73
C TYR A 71 11.45 10.03 -7.26
N HIS A 72 10.28 10.08 -7.88
CA HIS A 72 10.16 10.17 -9.33
C HIS A 72 10.24 11.64 -9.76
N ASP A 73 11.45 12.08 -10.08
CA ASP A 73 11.70 13.36 -10.72
C ASP A 73 11.52 13.18 -12.25
N PRO A 74 10.47 13.75 -12.89
CA PRO A 74 10.26 13.58 -14.33
C PRO A 74 11.34 14.28 -15.18
N VAL A 75 12.22 15.08 -14.57
CA VAL A 75 13.30 15.85 -15.22
C VAL A 75 14.64 15.11 -15.22
N ALA A 76 14.70 13.83 -14.82
CA ALA A 76 15.88 13.00 -15.05
C ALA A 76 15.87 12.39 -16.46
N ALA A 77 15.76 13.22 -17.50
CA ALA A 77 16.16 12.79 -18.85
C ALA A 77 17.69 12.65 -18.87
N PRO A 78 18.26 11.64 -19.56
CA PRO A 78 19.70 11.48 -19.63
C PRO A 78 20.30 12.73 -20.27
N SER A 79 21.21 13.39 -19.55
CA SER A 79 22.17 14.30 -20.18
C SER A 79 23.04 13.45 -21.10
N VAL A 80 22.65 13.39 -22.37
CA VAL A 80 23.46 12.83 -23.44
C VAL A 80 24.62 13.81 -23.64
N ALA A 81 25.80 13.40 -23.18
CA ALA A 81 27.07 14.01 -23.55
C ALA A 81 27.59 13.37 -24.84
#